data_AF-A0A9W9KSU6-F1
#
_entry.id   AF-A0A9W9KSU6-F1
#
_cell.length_a   1.000
_cell.length_b   1.000
_cell.length_c   1.000
_cell.angle_alpha   90.00
_cell.angle_beta   90.00
_cell.angle_gamma   90.00
#
_symmetry.space_group_name_H-M   'P 1'
#
loop_
_entity.id
_entity.type
_entity.pdbx_description
1 polymer ?
#
loop_
_entity_poly.entity_id
_entity_poly.type
_entity_poly.pdbx_seq_one_letter_code
_entity_poly.pdbx_strand_id
1 'polypeptide(L)'
;MTWQDILHSEPIQPKAALPWGCEVCGTKENLKNCTGCNVVSYCGREHQKKHRKEHKDLCGLVESAGMNLSDITQRLGPHPYDPTIPNLPRLLNDMRVEHHLPTFFSMVGCLLQYLERIYTRKAVAEAVKITKQRLLCSTDNYAAAGTVAAFWI
;
A
#
# COMPACT_ATOMS: atom_id res chain seq x y z
N MET A 1 -13.38 -23.53 -2.76
CA MET A 1 -13.68 -22.27 -2.04
C MET A 1 -14.39 -21.38 -3.03
N THR A 2 -15.70 -21.28 -2.91
CA THR A 2 -16.55 -20.51 -3.85
C THR A 2 -16.67 -19.06 -3.36
N TRP A 3 -17.08 -18.14 -4.24
CA TRP A 3 -17.32 -16.74 -3.87
C TRP A 3 -18.34 -16.56 -2.74
N GLN A 4 -19.22 -17.54 -2.56
CA GLN A 4 -20.22 -17.56 -1.50
C GLN A 4 -19.57 -17.77 -0.12
N ASP A 5 -18.48 -18.54 -0.04
CA ASP A 5 -17.75 -18.81 1.21
C ASP A 5 -17.04 -17.56 1.77
N ILE A 6 -16.63 -16.63 0.88
CA ILE A 6 -15.95 -15.36 1.24
C ILE A 6 -16.95 -14.32 1.76
N LEU A 7 -18.17 -14.31 1.23
CA LEU A 7 -19.21 -13.34 1.64
C LEU A 7 -19.86 -13.70 2.98
N HIS A 8 -19.77 -14.97 3.41
CA HIS A 8 -20.31 -15.45 4.68
C HIS A 8 -19.24 -15.58 5.77
N SER A 9 -17.97 -15.26 5.48
CA SER A 9 -17.01 -15.04 6.56
C SER A 9 -17.43 -13.81 7.34
N GLU A 10 -17.52 -13.91 8.67
CA GLU A 10 -17.82 -12.78 9.53
C GLU A 10 -16.93 -11.59 9.14
N PRO A 11 -17.48 -10.36 9.01
CA PRO A 11 -16.65 -9.19 8.83
C PRO A 11 -15.60 -9.19 9.94
N ILE A 12 -14.33 -8.97 9.57
CA ILE A 12 -13.24 -8.80 10.53
C ILE A 12 -13.71 -7.71 11.48
N GLN A 13 -14.14 -8.11 12.68
CA GLN A 13 -14.75 -7.22 13.65
C GLN A 13 -13.81 -6.01 13.79
N PRO A 14 -14.27 -4.77 13.53
CA PRO A 14 -13.41 -3.62 13.68
C PRO A 14 -12.98 -3.57 15.14
N LYS A 15 -11.75 -4.00 15.42
CA LYS A 15 -11.14 -3.85 16.74
C LYS A 15 -11.27 -2.35 17.06
N ALA A 16 -11.90 -2.03 18.20
CA ALA A 16 -12.22 -0.67 18.62
C ALA A 16 -11.03 0.31 18.56
N ALA A 17 -9.80 -0.22 18.57
CA ALA A 17 -8.60 0.52 18.21
C ALA A 17 -7.63 -0.34 17.38
N LEU A 18 -7.01 0.29 16.39
CA LEU A 18 -5.87 -0.28 15.67
C LEU A 18 -4.69 -0.49 16.64
N PRO A 19 -4.08 -1.69 16.69
CA PRO A 19 -2.95 -1.92 17.56
C PRO A 19 -1.78 -1.01 17.17
N TRP A 20 -1.14 -0.44 18.19
CA TRP A 20 0.04 0.40 18.08
C TRP A 20 0.97 0.11 19.25
N GLY A 21 2.21 -0.27 18.95
CA GLY A 21 3.16 -0.75 19.93
C GLY A 21 4.00 -1.89 19.36
N CYS A 22 4.70 -2.60 20.24
CA CYS A 22 5.34 -3.86 19.90
C CYS A 22 4.26 -4.91 19.64
N GLU A 23 4.33 -5.62 18.52
CA GLU A 23 3.35 -6.65 18.15
C GLU A 23 3.26 -7.81 19.15
N VAL A 24 4.31 -8.03 19.95
CA VAL A 24 4.39 -9.16 20.90
C VAL A 24 3.98 -8.78 22.32
N CYS A 25 4.37 -7.60 22.81
CA CYS A 25 4.14 -7.21 24.21
C CYS A 25 3.37 -5.89 24.38
N GLY A 26 3.05 -5.19 23.29
CA GLY A 26 2.28 -3.95 23.32
C GLY A 26 3.02 -2.72 23.85
N THR A 27 4.29 -2.83 24.29
CA THR A 27 5.05 -1.64 24.74
C THR A 27 5.12 -0.60 23.63
N LYS A 28 5.16 0.68 24.02
CA LYS A 28 5.26 1.82 23.10
C LYS A 28 6.67 2.41 23.05
N GLU A 29 7.58 1.84 23.83
CA GLU A 29 8.96 2.30 23.97
C GLU A 29 9.92 1.52 23.07
N ASN A 30 10.99 2.20 22.63
CA ASN A 30 12.11 1.61 21.89
C ASN A 30 11.68 0.80 20.65
N LEU A 31 10.62 1.24 19.98
CA LEU A 31 10.06 0.54 18.84
C LEU A 31 10.94 0.69 17.60
N LYS A 32 11.22 -0.45 16.96
CA LYS A 32 11.89 -0.58 15.67
C LYS A 32 10.95 -1.26 14.71
N ASN A 33 10.89 -0.76 13.49
CA ASN A 33 10.06 -1.36 12.44
C ASN A 33 10.70 -2.64 11.92
N CYS A 34 9.88 -3.56 11.44
CA CYS A 34 10.36 -4.61 10.57
C CYS A 34 11.02 -3.98 9.34
N THR A 35 12.26 -4.34 9.05
CA THR A 35 13.02 -3.75 7.93
C THR A 35 12.47 -4.13 6.55
N GLY A 36 11.73 -5.23 6.44
CA GLY A 36 11.09 -5.65 5.19
C GLY A 36 9.80 -4.88 4.91
N CYS A 37 8.76 -5.10 5.73
CA CYS A 37 7.45 -4.52 5.47
C CYS A 37 7.24 -3.11 6.04
N ASN A 38 8.06 -2.64 6.98
CA ASN A 38 7.96 -1.35 7.69
C ASN A 38 6.64 -1.04 8.44
N VAL A 39 5.65 -1.93 8.38
CA VAL A 39 4.32 -1.73 8.98
C VAL A 39 4.12 -2.40 10.33
N VAL A 40 4.98 -3.35 10.72
CA VAL A 40 4.97 -3.97 12.05
C VAL A 40 6.14 -3.44 12.90
N SER A 41 5.90 -3.21 14.19
CA SER A 41 6.90 -2.66 15.11
C SER A 41 7.22 -3.63 16.26
N TYR A 42 8.47 -3.63 16.70
CA TYR A 42 8.97 -4.47 17.80
C TYR A 42 9.87 -3.65 18.72
N CYS A 43 9.83 -3.86 20.03
CA CYS A 43 10.77 -3.21 20.95
C CYS A 43 12.19 -3.81 20.90
N GLY A 44 12.39 -4.91 20.18
CA GLY A 44 13.69 -5.57 20.07
C GLY A 44 13.68 -6.78 19.14
N ARG A 45 14.89 -7.29 18.86
CA ARG A 45 15.11 -8.44 17.96
C ARG A 45 14.46 -9.73 18.48
N GLU A 46 14.37 -9.91 19.79
CA GLU A 46 13.78 -11.11 20.38
C GLU A 46 12.28 -11.23 20.07
N HIS A 47 11.53 -10.13 20.20
CA HIS A 47 10.12 -10.08 19.80
C HIS A 47 9.94 -10.19 18.29
N GLN A 48 10.83 -9.61 17.50
CA GLN A 48 10.80 -9.80 16.05
C GLN A 48 11.01 -11.28 15.66
N LYS A 49 11.97 -11.97 16.28
CA LYS A 49 12.22 -13.40 16.03
C LYS A 49 11.04 -14.26 16.46
N LYS A 50 10.45 -13.98 17.62
CA LYS A 50 9.28 -14.70 18.15
C LYS A 50 8.10 -14.61 17.19
N HIS A 51 7.80 -13.40 16.70
CA HIS A 51 6.70 -13.17 15.76
C HIS A 51 7.03 -13.51 14.31
N ARG A 52 8.30 -13.79 13.97
CA ARG A 52 8.74 -14.01 12.59
C ARG A 52 7.96 -15.12 11.88
N LYS A 53 7.63 -16.22 12.57
CA LYS A 53 6.93 -17.36 11.94
C LYS A 53 5.54 -16.97 11.42
N GLU A 54 4.80 -16.17 12.19
CA GLU A 54 3.45 -15.70 11.82
C GLU A 54 3.51 -14.53 10.83
N HIS A 55 4.53 -13.68 10.96
CA HIS A 55 4.69 -12.47 10.16
C HIS A 55 5.32 -12.67 8.78
N LYS A 56 6.19 -13.67 8.61
CA LYS A 56 7.13 -13.78 7.48
C LYS A 56 6.45 -13.73 6.12
N ASP A 57 5.36 -14.47 5.94
CA ASP A 57 4.73 -14.63 4.63
C ASP A 57 4.09 -13.32 4.18
N LEU A 58 3.28 -12.69 5.04
CA LEU A 58 2.72 -11.36 4.78
C LEU A 58 3.81 -10.29 4.67
N CYS A 59 4.89 -10.39 5.45
CA CYS A 59 6.01 -9.47 5.36
C CYS A 59 6.65 -9.47 3.98
N GLY A 60 6.95 -10.66 3.44
CA GLY A 60 7.57 -10.78 2.12
C GLY A 60 6.66 -10.30 0.99
N LEU A 61 5.35 -10.52 1.12
CA LEU A 61 4.35 -10.03 0.16
C LEU A 61 4.26 -8.49 0.16
N VAL A 62 4.22 -7.87 1.34
CA VAL A 62 4.22 -6.40 1.47
C VAL A 62 5.53 -5.80 0.97
N GLU A 63 6.67 -6.39 1.33
CA GLU A 63 7.99 -5.94 0.89
C GLU A 63 8.12 -6.00 -0.64
N SER A 64 7.78 -7.13 -1.26
CA SER A 64 7.82 -7.30 -2.71
C SER A 64 6.87 -6.37 -3.45
N ALA A 65 5.60 -6.29 -3.02
CA ALA A 65 4.62 -5.41 -3.65
C ALA A 65 5.00 -3.93 -3.48
N GLY A 66 5.52 -3.54 -2.31
CA GLY A 66 6.02 -2.19 -2.04
C GLY A 66 7.22 -1.81 -2.91
N MET A 67 8.20 -2.71 -3.07
CA MET A 67 9.35 -2.50 -3.95
C MET A 67 8.93 -2.30 -5.41
N ASN A 68 8.04 -3.16 -5.92
CA ASN A 68 7.54 -3.07 -7.29
C ASN A 68 6.76 -1.78 -7.53
N LEU A 69 5.90 -1.38 -6.58
CA LEU A 69 5.16 -0.12 -6.67
C LEU A 69 6.10 1.08 -6.65
N SER A 70 7.14 1.04 -5.80
CA SER A 70 8.17 2.08 -5.74
C SER A 70 8.94 2.20 -7.06
N ASP A 71 9.38 1.09 -7.66
CA ASP A 71 10.09 1.08 -8.95
C ASP A 71 9.23 1.68 -10.08
N ILE A 72 7.96 1.25 -10.20
CA ILE A 72 7.04 1.78 -11.21
C ILE A 72 6.79 3.28 -10.98
N THR A 73 6.56 3.70 -9.72
CA THR A 73 6.33 5.10 -9.36
C THR A 73 7.57 5.97 -9.66
N GLN A 74 8.77 5.46 -9.40
CA GLN A 74 10.02 6.16 -9.72
C GLN A 74 10.22 6.32 -11.22
N ARG A 75 9.95 5.27 -12.01
CA ARG A 75 10.04 5.33 -13.48
C ARG A 75 9.07 6.34 -14.06
N LEU A 76 7.87 6.41 -13.49
CA LEU A 76 6.85 7.38 -13.84
C LEU A 76 7.30 8.81 -13.57
N GLY A 77 7.88 9.05 -12.40
CA GLY A 77 8.17 10.40 -11.93
C GLY A 77 6.88 11.16 -11.56
N PRO A 78 7.01 12.39 -11.05
CA PRO A 78 5.88 13.19 -10.62
C PRO A 78 5.05 13.69 -11.80
N HIS A 79 3.73 13.80 -11.62
CA HIS A 79 2.85 14.44 -12.59
C HIS A 79 3.27 15.91 -12.80
N PRO A 80 3.22 16.44 -14.04
CA PRO A 80 3.71 17.78 -14.36
C PRO A 80 3.06 18.91 -13.54
N TYR A 81 1.79 18.73 -13.16
CA TYR A 81 0.99 19.74 -12.46
C TYR A 81 0.67 19.41 -10.98
N ASP A 82 0.96 18.17 -10.53
CA ASP A 82 0.72 17.77 -9.14
C ASP A 82 1.82 16.78 -8.71
N PRO A 83 2.88 17.23 -8.01
CA PRO A 83 4.00 16.37 -7.66
C PRO A 83 3.64 15.27 -6.65
N THR A 84 2.42 15.27 -6.09
CA THR A 84 1.96 14.25 -5.14
C THR A 84 1.42 12.99 -5.80
N ILE A 85 1.26 13.01 -7.13
CA ILE A 85 0.74 11.88 -7.91
C ILE A 85 1.74 11.46 -9.00
N PRO A 86 1.76 10.17 -9.39
CA PRO A 86 2.65 9.68 -10.44
C PRO A 86 2.17 10.12 -11.84
N ASN A 87 3.11 10.34 -12.76
CA ASN A 87 2.83 10.78 -14.13
C ASN A 87 2.32 9.67 -15.06
N LEU A 88 1.11 9.17 -14.83
CA LEU A 88 0.57 8.02 -15.59
C LEU A 88 0.56 8.16 -17.13
N PRO A 89 0.32 9.32 -17.76
CA PRO A 89 0.44 9.57 -19.19
C PRO A 89 1.84 9.40 -19.72
N ARG A 90 2.88 9.53 -18.90
CA ARG A 90 4.23 9.14 -19.31
C ARG A 90 4.32 7.64 -19.57
N LEU A 91 3.54 6.81 -18.86
CA LEU A 91 3.33 5.40 -19.22
C LEU A 91 2.38 5.22 -20.42
N LEU A 92 1.44 6.15 -20.67
CA LEU A 92 0.51 6.10 -21.81
C LEU A 92 1.13 6.56 -23.14
N ASN A 93 2.18 7.40 -23.11
CA ASN A 93 2.87 7.91 -24.30
C ASN A 93 4.07 7.05 -24.72
N ASP A 94 4.52 6.13 -23.87
CA ASP A 94 5.52 5.13 -24.22
C ASP A 94 4.78 3.92 -24.82
N MET A 95 5.15 3.42 -26.00
CA MET A 95 4.37 2.47 -26.84
C MET A 95 4.16 1.05 -26.23
N ARG A 96 4.16 0.89 -24.91
CA ARG A 96 3.97 -0.36 -24.15
C ARG A 96 2.75 -0.30 -23.22
N VAL A 97 1.72 0.44 -23.64
CA VAL A 97 0.56 0.87 -22.85
C VAL A 97 -0.30 -0.30 -22.34
N GLU A 98 -0.38 -1.42 -23.05
CA GLU A 98 -1.35 -2.48 -22.72
C GLU A 98 -0.99 -3.31 -21.48
N HIS A 99 0.26 -3.25 -20.99
CA HIS A 99 0.72 -4.08 -19.86
C HIS A 99 1.02 -3.29 -18.59
N HIS A 100 1.47 -2.03 -18.67
CA HIS A 100 1.99 -1.33 -17.49
C HIS A 100 0.91 -0.73 -16.57
N LEU A 101 -0.16 -0.18 -17.13
CA LEU A 101 -1.25 0.39 -16.32
C LEU A 101 -2.02 -0.71 -15.54
N PRO A 102 -2.39 -1.86 -16.16
CA PRO A 102 -2.91 -3.01 -15.42
C PRO A 102 -1.93 -3.53 -14.36
N THR A 103 -0.61 -3.51 -14.63
CA THR A 103 0.41 -3.90 -13.66
C THR A 103 0.44 -2.95 -12.46
N PHE A 104 0.41 -1.63 -12.67
CA PHE A 104 0.35 -0.64 -11.58
C PHE A 104 -0.87 -0.87 -10.68
N PHE A 105 -2.07 -0.94 -11.26
CA PHE A 105 -3.30 -1.16 -10.48
C PHE A 105 -3.34 -2.54 -9.82
N SER A 106 -2.78 -3.58 -10.46
CA SER A 106 -2.62 -4.90 -9.87
C SER A 106 -1.69 -4.85 -8.65
N MET A 107 -0.53 -4.21 -8.75
CA MET A 107 0.42 -4.08 -7.64
C MET A 107 -0.18 -3.28 -6.47
N VAL A 108 -0.84 -2.16 -6.77
CA VAL A 108 -1.60 -1.38 -5.79
C VAL A 108 -2.66 -2.24 -5.11
N GLY A 109 -3.42 -3.03 -5.88
CA GLY A 109 -4.45 -3.92 -5.36
C GLY A 109 -3.89 -5.01 -4.45
N CYS A 110 -2.79 -5.67 -4.86
CA CYS A 110 -2.10 -6.67 -4.04
C CYS A 110 -1.60 -6.06 -2.73
N LEU A 111 -0.94 -4.90 -2.79
CA LEU A 111 -0.41 -4.24 -1.60
C LEU A 111 -1.52 -3.88 -0.61
N LEU A 112 -2.64 -3.32 -1.07
CA LEU A 112 -3.80 -3.03 -0.23
C LEU A 112 -4.33 -4.30 0.47
N GLN A 113 -4.53 -5.39 -0.29
CA GLN A 113 -4.99 -6.67 0.28
C GLN A 113 -4.03 -7.22 1.34
N TYR A 114 -2.72 -7.05 1.17
CA TYR A 114 -1.74 -7.49 2.16
C TYR A 114 -1.73 -6.60 3.41
N LEU A 115 -1.86 -5.28 3.24
CA LEU A 115 -1.92 -4.32 4.35
C LEU A 115 -3.19 -4.50 5.19
N GLU A 116 -4.33 -4.80 4.57
CA GLU A 116 -5.58 -5.13 5.27
C GLU A 116 -5.44 -6.35 6.19
N ARG A 117 -4.59 -7.32 5.82
CA ARG A 117 -4.29 -8.51 6.63
C ARG A 117 -3.31 -8.22 7.76
N ILE A 118 -2.40 -7.25 7.60
CA ILE A 118 -1.52 -6.77 8.66
C ILE A 118 -2.22 -5.63 9.41
N TYR A 119 -3.22 -5.95 10.23
CA TYR A 119 -4.10 -4.99 10.87
C TYR A 119 -3.40 -4.15 11.97
N THR A 120 -2.51 -3.24 11.58
CA THR A 120 -1.76 -2.32 12.46
C THR A 120 -2.05 -0.87 12.09
N ARG A 121 -1.87 0.06 13.04
CA ARG A 121 -2.02 1.51 12.75
C ARG A 121 -1.18 1.96 11.55
N LYS A 122 0.02 1.41 11.38
CA LYS A 122 0.93 1.77 10.28
C LYS A 122 0.47 1.19 8.95
N ALA A 123 0.04 -0.07 8.93
CA ALA A 123 -0.47 -0.67 7.70
C ALA A 123 -1.72 0.05 7.18
N VAL A 124 -2.64 0.43 8.07
CA VAL A 124 -3.81 1.24 7.70
C VAL A 124 -3.39 2.61 7.20
N ALA A 125 -2.46 3.29 7.88
CA ALA A 125 -1.96 4.58 7.41
C ALA A 125 -1.33 4.49 6.01
N GLU A 126 -0.59 3.41 5.74
CA GLU A 126 0.01 3.16 4.43
C GLU A 126 -1.06 2.82 3.38
N ALA A 127 -2.04 1.99 3.71
CA ALA A 127 -3.16 1.65 2.84
C ALA A 127 -3.99 2.89 2.47
N VAL A 128 -4.20 3.82 3.40
CA VAL A 128 -4.88 5.08 3.12
C VAL A 128 -4.10 5.92 2.11
N LYS A 129 -2.77 6.02 2.23
CA LYS A 129 -1.94 6.74 1.25
C LYS A 129 -2.04 6.12 -0.13
N ILE A 130 -1.88 4.79 -0.22
CA ILE A 130 -1.95 4.04 -1.47
C ILE A 130 -3.35 4.15 -2.09
N THR A 131 -4.40 4.09 -1.27
CA THR A 131 -5.79 4.27 -1.73
C THR A 131 -6.00 5.67 -2.29
N LYS A 132 -5.49 6.71 -1.63
CA LYS A 132 -5.53 8.08 -2.16
C LYS A 132 -4.83 8.17 -3.51
N GLN A 133 -3.63 7.60 -3.63
CA GLN A 133 -2.89 7.57 -4.89
C GLN A 133 -3.70 6.84 -5.98
N ARG A 134 -4.27 5.68 -5.68
CA ARG A 134 -5.14 4.91 -6.60
C ARG A 134 -6.33 5.73 -7.09
N LEU A 135 -7.01 6.45 -6.19
CA LEU A 135 -8.16 7.29 -6.51
C LEU A 135 -7.77 8.46 -7.40
N LEU A 136 -6.66 9.15 -7.10
CA LEU A 136 -6.18 10.26 -7.93
C LEU A 136 -5.69 9.78 -9.31
N CYS A 137 -5.31 8.51 -9.39
CA CYS A 137 -4.87 7.84 -10.61
C CYS A 137 -6.02 7.25 -11.45
N SER A 138 -7.27 7.28 -10.99
CA SER A 138 -8.40 6.84 -11.82
C SER A 138 -8.57 7.77 -13.02
N THR A 139 -8.98 7.23 -14.18
CA THR A 139 -9.05 7.96 -15.45
C THR A 139 -9.77 9.30 -15.35
N ASP A 140 -10.86 9.33 -14.59
CA ASP A 140 -11.73 10.50 -14.45
C ASP A 140 -11.08 11.59 -13.59
N ASN A 141 -10.42 11.20 -12.49
CA ASN A 141 -9.71 12.13 -11.61
C ASN A 141 -8.39 12.61 -12.22
N TYR A 142 -7.72 11.73 -12.96
CA TYR A 142 -6.46 12.03 -13.62
C TYR A 142 -6.65 13.06 -14.74
N ALA A 143 -7.68 12.88 -15.59
CA ALA A 143 -8.03 13.85 -16.62
C ALA A 143 -8.46 15.20 -16.01
N ALA A 144 -9.22 15.16 -14.89
CA ALA A 144 -9.61 16.35 -14.17
C ALA A 144 -8.40 17.10 -13.58
N ALA A 145 -7.38 16.40 -13.06
CA ALA A 145 -6.17 17.02 -12.52
C ALA A 145 -5.39 17.81 -13.59
N GLY A 146 -5.28 17.29 -14.81
CA GLY A 146 -4.70 18.02 -15.94
C GLY A 146 -5.55 19.22 -16.38
N THR A 147 -6.87 19.07 -16.33
CA THR A 147 -7.84 20.09 -16.77
C THR A 147 -7.90 21.27 -15.79
N VAL A 148 -8.01 21.02 -14.48
CA VAL A 148 -8.06 22.06 -13.44
C VAL A 148 -6.76 22.86 -13.39
N ALA A 149 -5.60 22.21 -13.55
CA ALA A 149 -4.31 22.89 -13.60
C ALA A 149 -4.14 23.75 -14.86
N ALA A 150 -4.66 23.31 -16.01
CA ALA A 150 -4.61 24.06 -17.26
C ALA A 150 -5.50 25.32 -17.26
N PHE A 151 -6.55 25.35 -16.42
CA PHE A 151 -7.41 26.53 -16.23
C PHE A 151 -6.87 27.54 -15.20
N TRP A 152 -5.75 27.24 -14.53
CA TRP A 152 -5.07 28.12 -13.57
C TRP A 152 -3.76 28.72 -14.13
N ILE A 153 -3.66 28.82 -15.46
CA ILE A 153 -2.64 29.54 -16.23
C ILE A 153 -3.36 30.58 -17.09
#